data_AF-A0A383ZL42-F1
#
_entry.id   AF-A0A383ZL42-F1
#
_cell.length_a   1.000
_cell.length_b   1.000
_cell.length_c   1.000
_cell.angle_alpha   90.00
_cell.angle_beta   90.00
_cell.angle_gamma   90.00
#
_symmetry.space_group_name_H-M   'P 1'
#
loop_
_entity.id
_entity.type
_entity.pdbx_description
1 polymer ?
#
loop_
_entity_poly.entity_id
_entity_poly.type
_entity_poly.pdbx_seq_one_letter_code
_entity_poly.pdbx_strand_id
1 'polypeptide(L)'
;MESPARPAPAPAALLYYVAFSQLLGLAVVAMTGTWLGVYRGGIAWESALQFNVHPLCMIIGLVFLQGDALLVYRVFRNEAKRTTKILHGLLHVFAFVIALVGLVAVFDYHRKEGYADLYSLHSWCGILVFVLFFVQSPAQLSLRQHLAFPPSGSWALASSCSPARRFLCGAATGRSTSSLAAPSSSSQWAPPCWA
;
A
#
# COMPACT_ATOMS: atom_id res chain seq x y z
N MET A 1 -41.02 -9.12 21.38
CA MET A 1 -40.71 -8.11 20.34
C MET A 1 -39.21 -7.97 20.30
N GLU A 2 -38.55 -8.74 19.43
CA GLU A 2 -37.10 -8.64 19.22
C GLU A 2 -36.82 -7.38 18.41
N SER A 3 -36.05 -6.47 18.98
CA SER A 3 -35.62 -5.24 18.31
C SER A 3 -34.57 -5.60 17.25
N PRO A 4 -34.75 -5.22 15.97
CA PRO A 4 -33.75 -5.51 14.95
C PRO A 4 -32.48 -4.72 15.26
N ALA A 5 -31.38 -5.45 15.51
CA ALA A 5 -30.07 -4.88 15.74
C ALA A 5 -29.70 -3.96 14.56
N ARG A 6 -29.59 -2.65 14.82
CA ARG A 6 -29.11 -1.67 13.84
C ARG A 6 -27.71 -2.09 13.38
N PRO A 7 -27.44 -2.20 12.08
CA PRO A 7 -26.07 -2.40 11.61
C PRO A 7 -25.22 -1.22 12.10
N ALA A 8 -24.12 -1.53 12.80
CA ALA A 8 -23.20 -0.51 13.27
C ALA A 8 -22.76 0.35 12.10
N PRO A 9 -22.84 1.70 12.18
CA PRO A 9 -22.36 2.54 11.11
C PRO A 9 -20.87 2.23 10.91
N ALA A 10 -20.46 1.92 9.67
CA ALA A 10 -19.05 1.97 9.31
C ALA A 10 -18.52 3.33 9.82
N PRO A 11 -17.34 3.40 10.47
CA PRO A 11 -16.94 4.59 11.19
C PRO A 11 -16.87 5.77 10.21
N ALA A 12 -17.88 6.64 10.23
CA ALA A 12 -18.04 7.75 9.28
C ALA A 12 -16.80 8.65 9.25
N ALA A 13 -16.02 8.66 10.34
CA ALA A 13 -14.71 9.27 10.45
C ALA A 13 -13.73 8.80 9.35
N LEU A 14 -13.66 7.50 9.01
CA LEU A 14 -12.74 7.01 7.97
C LEU A 14 -13.11 7.56 6.59
N LEU A 15 -14.40 7.61 6.27
CA LEU A 15 -14.87 8.20 5.01
C LEU A 15 -14.57 9.70 4.97
N TYR A 16 -14.71 10.40 6.09
CA TYR A 16 -14.35 11.82 6.22
C TYR A 16 -12.85 12.06 5.98
N TYR A 17 -11.96 11.26 6.59
CA TYR A 17 -10.51 11.35 6.35
C TYR A 17 -10.13 11.06 4.90
N VAL A 18 -10.78 10.09 4.27
CA VAL A 18 -10.55 9.74 2.86
C VAL A 18 -10.98 10.88 1.95
N ALA A 19 -12.20 11.40 2.14
CA ALA A 19 -12.70 12.54 1.38
C ALA A 19 -11.79 13.76 1.55
N PHE A 20 -11.35 14.04 2.78
CA PHE A 20 -10.40 15.12 3.05
C PHE A 20 -9.07 14.91 2.33
N SER A 21 -8.51 13.70 2.35
CA SER A 21 -7.24 13.40 1.66
C SER A 21 -7.36 13.53 0.14
N GLN A 22 -8.49 13.15 -0.45
CA GLN A 22 -8.74 13.29 -1.88
C GLN A 22 -8.92 14.75 -2.27
N LEU A 23 -9.65 15.53 -1.48
CA LEU A 23 -9.80 16.97 -1.69
C LEU A 23 -8.44 17.67 -1.60
N LEU A 24 -7.61 17.33 -0.62
CA LEU A 24 -6.26 17.87 -0.48
C LEU A 24 -5.38 17.50 -1.68
N GLY A 25 -5.40 16.23 -2.09
CA GLY A 25 -4.67 15.76 -3.25
C GLY A 25 -5.08 16.48 -4.54
N LEU A 26 -6.39 16.59 -4.78
CA LEU A 26 -6.94 17.29 -5.94
C LEU A 26 -6.61 18.79 -5.90
N ALA A 27 -6.65 19.41 -4.72
CA ALA A 27 -6.28 20.81 -4.54
C ALA A 27 -4.80 21.05 -4.85
N VAL A 28 -3.89 20.16 -4.43
CA VAL A 28 -2.47 20.24 -4.77
C VAL A 28 -2.26 20.10 -6.29
N VAL A 29 -2.91 19.12 -6.93
CA VAL A 29 -2.83 18.95 -8.39
C VAL A 29 -3.37 20.18 -9.12
N ALA A 30 -4.53 20.70 -8.70
CA ALA A 30 -5.14 21.88 -9.30
C ALA A 30 -4.27 23.12 -9.11
N MET A 31 -3.73 23.34 -7.90
CA MET A 31 -2.84 24.46 -7.60
C MET A 31 -1.55 24.38 -8.41
N THR A 32 -0.95 23.20 -8.56
CA THR A 32 0.24 23.03 -9.41
C THR A 32 -0.09 23.24 -10.88
N GLY A 33 -1.23 22.73 -11.36
CA GLY A 33 -1.70 22.94 -12.73
C GLY A 33 -1.96 24.41 -13.05
N THR A 34 -2.65 25.14 -12.17
CA THR A 34 -2.88 26.58 -12.35
C THR A 34 -1.59 27.38 -12.23
N TRP A 35 -0.68 26.99 -11.33
CA TRP A 35 0.63 27.64 -11.22
C TRP A 35 1.44 27.50 -12.51
N LEU A 36 1.52 26.29 -13.06
CA LEU A 36 2.24 26.02 -14.32
C LEU A 36 1.55 26.69 -15.53
N GLY A 37 0.21 26.68 -15.55
CA GLY A 37 -0.58 27.29 -16.62
C GLY A 37 -0.48 28.81 -16.66
N VAL A 38 -0.62 29.47 -15.51
CA VAL A 38 -0.70 30.94 -15.42
C VAL A 38 0.68 31.59 -15.32
N TYR A 39 1.58 31.04 -14.49
CA TYR A 39 2.86 31.69 -14.20
C TYR A 39 4.02 31.16 -15.06
N ARG A 40 3.92 29.94 -15.61
CA ARG A 40 4.99 29.34 -16.43
C ARG A 40 4.65 29.22 -17.91
N GLY A 41 3.59 29.90 -18.36
CA GLY A 41 3.24 30.06 -19.77
C GLY A 41 2.52 28.87 -20.42
N GLY A 42 2.13 27.85 -19.64
CA GLY A 42 1.35 26.71 -20.14
C GLY A 42 2.06 25.35 -20.05
N ILE A 43 1.49 24.36 -20.76
CA ILE A 43 2.06 23.02 -20.93
C ILE A 43 2.15 22.76 -22.43
N ALA A 44 3.36 22.59 -22.95
CA ALA A 44 3.62 22.34 -24.35
C ALA A 44 4.71 21.28 -24.51
N TRP A 45 4.52 20.37 -25.46
CA TRP A 45 5.45 19.26 -25.70
C TRP A 45 6.64 19.65 -26.58
N GLU A 46 6.63 20.79 -27.28
CA GLU A 46 7.66 21.16 -28.27
C GLU A 46 8.50 22.39 -27.89
N SER A 47 8.51 22.81 -26.62
CA SER A 47 9.25 24.01 -26.17
C SER A 47 9.82 23.86 -24.77
N ALA A 48 10.49 24.90 -24.25
CA ALA A 48 11.03 24.94 -22.88
C ALA A 48 9.96 24.70 -21.77
N LEU A 49 8.68 24.69 -22.14
CA LEU A 49 7.55 24.28 -21.30
C LEU A 49 7.50 22.77 -21.02
N GLN A 50 8.27 21.93 -21.72
CA GLN A 50 8.38 20.51 -21.41
C GLN A 50 8.79 20.29 -19.95
N PHE A 51 9.62 21.18 -19.40
CA PHE A 51 10.00 21.15 -17.98
C PHE A 51 8.79 21.31 -17.04
N ASN A 52 7.72 21.99 -17.45
CA ASN A 52 6.50 22.13 -16.65
C ASN A 52 5.69 20.83 -16.56
N VAL A 53 5.81 19.95 -17.58
CA VAL A 53 5.17 18.63 -17.58
C VAL A 53 5.75 17.76 -16.46
N HIS A 54 7.05 17.87 -16.20
CA HIS A 54 7.74 17.05 -15.22
C HIS A 54 7.17 17.12 -13.80
N PRO A 55 7.12 18.29 -13.12
CA PRO A 55 6.62 18.36 -11.75
C PRO A 55 5.14 17.99 -11.68
N LEU A 56 4.36 18.28 -12.73
CA LEU A 56 2.94 17.92 -12.80
C LEU A 56 2.76 16.41 -12.89
N CYS A 57 3.49 15.73 -13.78
CA CYS A 57 3.48 14.28 -13.90
C CYS A 57 3.99 13.60 -12.61
N MET A 58 5.04 14.14 -11.97
CA MET A 58 5.56 13.56 -10.72
C MET A 58 4.57 13.69 -9.56
N ILE A 59 3.88 14.82 -9.42
CA ILE A 59 2.85 14.99 -8.36
C ILE A 59 1.65 14.09 -8.63
N ILE A 60 1.16 14.03 -9.88
CA ILE A 60 0.00 13.18 -10.20
C ILE A 60 0.34 11.69 -10.05
N GLY A 61 1.48 11.26 -10.57
CA GLY A 61 1.91 9.86 -10.54
C GLY A 61 2.33 9.40 -9.15
N LEU A 62 3.36 10.01 -8.58
CA LEU A 62 4.02 9.52 -7.36
C LEU A 62 3.38 9.98 -6.06
N VAL A 63 2.60 11.08 -6.07
CA VAL A 63 1.94 11.59 -4.86
C VAL A 63 0.46 11.21 -4.85
N PHE A 64 -0.29 11.63 -5.86
CA PHE A 64 -1.74 11.46 -5.89
C PHE A 64 -2.15 10.00 -6.13
N LEU A 65 -1.80 9.43 -7.29
CA LEU A 65 -2.19 8.07 -7.66
C LEU A 65 -1.57 7.00 -6.75
N GLN A 66 -0.33 7.22 -6.32
CA GLN A 66 0.34 6.36 -5.35
C GLN A 66 -0.34 6.39 -3.98
N GLY A 67 -0.78 7.57 -3.51
CA GLY A 67 -1.55 7.72 -2.28
C GLY A 67 -2.91 7.02 -2.34
N ASP A 68 -3.61 7.17 -3.46
CA ASP A 68 -4.89 6.49 -3.70
C ASP A 68 -4.73 4.96 -3.73
N ALA A 69 -3.65 4.45 -4.33
CA ALA A 69 -3.34 3.03 -4.35
C ALA A 69 -3.16 2.45 -2.92
N LEU A 70 -2.64 3.23 -1.97
CA LEU A 70 -2.51 2.82 -0.56
C LEU A 70 -3.83 2.92 0.21
N LEU A 71 -4.67 3.90 -0.10
CA LEU A 71 -5.96 4.12 0.55
C LEU A 71 -7.02 3.09 0.13
N VAL A 72 -6.96 2.57 -1.10
CA VAL A 72 -7.96 1.65 -1.66
C VAL A 72 -8.19 0.39 -0.78
N TYR A 73 -7.13 -0.16 -0.16
CA TYR A 73 -7.27 -1.32 0.75
C TYR A 73 -7.89 -0.97 2.09
N ARG A 74 -7.81 0.29 2.53
CA ARG A 74 -8.41 0.74 3.79
C ARG A 74 -9.88 1.07 3.63
N VAL A 75 -10.26 1.67 2.50
CA VAL A 75 -11.65 2.07 2.19
C VAL A 75 -12.49 0.85 1.82
N PHE A 76 -12.03 0.04 0.88
CA PHE A 76 -12.77 -1.11 0.36
C PHE A 76 -12.43 -2.39 1.12
N ARG A 77 -12.47 -2.34 2.46
CA ARG A 77 -12.25 -3.51 3.32
C ARG A 77 -13.41 -4.52 3.24
N ASN A 78 -14.63 -4.03 2.96
CA ASN A 78 -15.85 -4.82 2.96
C ASN A 78 -16.24 -5.37 1.57
N GLU A 79 -15.56 -4.93 0.52
CA GLU A 79 -15.83 -5.33 -0.86
C GLU A 79 -15.10 -6.61 -1.26
N ALA A 80 -15.50 -7.16 -2.42
CA ALA A 80 -14.87 -8.35 -2.98
C ALA A 80 -13.34 -8.18 -3.04
N LYS A 81 -12.61 -9.04 -2.31
CA LYS A 81 -11.14 -9.01 -2.26
C LYS A 81 -10.49 -9.08 -3.64
N ARG A 82 -11.19 -9.52 -4.69
CA ARG A 82 -10.66 -9.53 -6.06
C ARG A 82 -10.66 -8.14 -6.69
N THR A 83 -11.68 -7.33 -6.45
CA THR A 83 -11.84 -6.00 -7.06
C THR A 83 -10.86 -4.99 -6.49
N THR A 84 -10.75 -4.89 -5.17
CA THR A 84 -9.77 -4.01 -4.49
C THR A 84 -8.34 -4.32 -4.92
N LYS A 85 -8.06 -5.60 -5.20
CA LYS A 85 -6.77 -6.08 -5.68
C LYS A 85 -6.45 -5.63 -7.09
N ILE A 86 -7.44 -5.66 -8.00
CA ILE A 86 -7.30 -5.19 -9.38
C ILE A 86 -7.14 -3.68 -9.40
N LEU A 87 -8.00 -2.94 -8.67
CA LEU A 87 -7.93 -1.48 -8.57
C LEU A 87 -6.56 -0.99 -8.08
N HIS A 88 -6.04 -1.62 -7.02
CA HIS A 88 -4.69 -1.31 -6.52
C HIS A 88 -3.59 -1.53 -7.57
N GLY A 89 -3.66 -2.66 -8.30
CA GLY A 89 -2.69 -2.94 -9.36
C GLY A 89 -2.78 -1.94 -10.50
N LEU A 90 -4.00 -1.61 -10.95
CA LEU A 90 -4.23 -0.62 -12.00
C LEU A 90 -3.73 0.76 -11.61
N LEU A 91 -3.98 1.20 -10.37
CA LEU A 91 -3.49 2.51 -9.88
C LEU A 91 -1.97 2.59 -9.89
N HIS A 92 -1.25 1.53 -9.48
CA HIS A 92 0.22 1.50 -9.56
C HIS A 92 0.73 1.50 -11.00
N VAL A 93 0.06 0.79 -11.92
CA VAL A 93 0.42 0.80 -13.34
C VAL A 93 0.22 2.20 -13.94
N PHE A 94 -0.92 2.86 -13.67
CA PHE A 94 -1.15 4.23 -14.13
C PHE A 94 -0.14 5.22 -13.54
N ALA A 95 0.14 5.13 -12.23
CA ALA A 95 1.17 5.94 -11.58
C ALA A 95 2.54 5.76 -12.26
N PHE A 96 2.90 4.52 -12.62
CA PHE A 96 4.17 4.20 -13.29
C PHE A 96 4.26 4.81 -14.68
N VAL A 97 3.21 4.66 -15.49
CA VAL A 97 3.18 5.23 -16.85
C VAL A 97 3.29 6.75 -16.80
N ILE A 98 2.58 7.41 -15.89
CA ILE A 98 2.63 8.88 -15.75
C ILE A 98 4.01 9.34 -15.26
N ALA A 99 4.61 8.64 -14.29
CA ALA A 99 5.95 8.95 -13.82
C ALA A 99 7.01 8.76 -14.93
N LEU A 100 6.87 7.73 -15.78
CA LEU A 100 7.73 7.50 -16.93
C LEU A 100 7.64 8.67 -17.93
N VAL A 101 6.43 9.17 -18.23
CA VAL A 101 6.23 10.35 -19.09
C VAL A 101 6.92 11.58 -18.50
N GLY A 102 6.80 11.81 -17.19
CA GLY A 102 7.48 12.91 -16.51
C GLY A 102 9.01 12.82 -16.54
N LEU A 103 9.57 11.60 -16.53
CA LEU A 103 11.00 11.36 -16.65
C LEU A 103 11.50 11.59 -18.09
N VAL A 104 10.76 11.06 -19.08
CA VAL A 104 11.05 11.29 -20.50
C VAL A 104 11.03 12.79 -20.83
N ALA A 105 10.08 13.54 -20.28
CA ALA A 105 10.00 14.99 -20.48
C ALA A 105 11.25 15.74 -20.00
N VAL A 106 11.86 15.32 -18.88
CA VAL A 106 13.12 15.93 -18.38
C VAL A 106 14.31 15.58 -19.24
N PHE A 107 14.46 14.31 -19.61
CA PHE A 107 15.58 13.90 -20.44
C PHE A 107 15.53 14.51 -21.85
N ASP A 108 14.33 14.66 -22.42
CA ASP A 108 14.17 15.35 -23.70
C ASP A 108 14.50 16.85 -23.58
N TYR A 109 14.08 17.48 -22.49
CA TYR A 109 14.42 18.88 -22.20
C TYR A 109 15.94 19.09 -22.07
N HIS A 110 16.65 18.27 -21.27
CA HIS A 110 18.10 18.38 -21.13
C HIS A 110 18.84 18.11 -22.43
N ARG A 111 18.35 17.17 -23.26
CA ARG A 111 18.92 16.90 -24.58
C ARG A 111 18.80 18.10 -25.53
N LYS A 112 17.67 18.80 -25.51
CA LYS A 112 17.43 19.98 -26.35
C LYS A 112 18.29 21.18 -25.90
N GLU A 113 18.49 21.35 -24.60
CA GLU A 113 19.25 22.47 -24.03
C GLU A 113 20.76 22.20 -23.89
N GLY A 114 21.21 20.94 -24.07
CA GLY A 114 22.63 20.58 -24.01
C GLY A 114 23.25 20.57 -22.60
N TYR A 115 22.43 20.52 -21.54
CA TYR A 115 22.91 20.44 -20.16
C TYR A 115 23.34 19.01 -19.80
N ALA A 116 24.35 18.88 -18.94
CA ALA A 116 24.73 17.59 -18.38
C ALA A 116 23.61 17.07 -17.46
N ASP A 117 23.03 15.94 -17.85
CA ASP A 117 22.08 15.20 -17.02
C ASP A 117 22.71 14.83 -15.66
N LEU A 118 21.88 14.70 -14.61
CA LEU A 118 22.22 14.03 -13.34
C LEU A 118 23.19 14.74 -12.38
N TYR A 119 23.51 16.02 -12.55
CA TYR A 119 24.41 16.70 -11.61
C TYR A 119 23.76 17.05 -10.25
N SER A 120 22.42 17.12 -10.19
CA SER A 120 21.68 17.51 -8.99
C SER A 120 21.27 16.30 -8.14
N LEU A 121 21.35 16.45 -6.81
CA LEU A 121 20.82 15.49 -5.83
C LEU A 121 19.34 15.14 -6.08
N HIS A 122 18.55 16.09 -6.60
CA HIS A 122 17.15 15.84 -6.95
C HIS A 122 17.01 14.75 -8.03
N SER A 123 17.89 14.75 -9.02
CA SER A 123 17.87 13.77 -10.12
C SER A 123 18.28 12.38 -9.62
N TRP A 124 19.27 12.30 -8.72
CA TRP A 124 19.68 11.05 -8.07
C TRP A 124 18.56 10.46 -7.22
N CYS A 125 17.94 11.27 -6.36
CA CYS A 125 16.79 10.85 -5.56
C CYS A 125 15.60 10.44 -6.44
N GLY A 126 15.32 11.20 -7.49
CA GLY A 126 14.22 10.93 -8.42
C GLY A 126 14.40 9.59 -9.16
N ILE A 127 15.61 9.32 -9.66
CA ILE A 127 15.92 8.04 -10.31
C ILE A 127 15.92 6.89 -9.32
N LEU A 128 16.45 7.10 -8.11
CA LEU A 128 16.38 6.07 -7.06
C LEU A 128 14.92 5.70 -6.78
N VAL A 129 14.04 6.69 -6.59
CA VAL A 129 12.61 6.46 -6.37
C VAL A 129 11.97 5.77 -7.57
N PHE A 130 12.31 6.18 -8.79
CA PHE A 130 11.77 5.56 -10.01
C PHE A 130 12.21 4.09 -10.16
N VAL A 131 13.48 3.79 -9.90
CA VAL A 131 14.02 2.42 -9.92
C VAL A 131 13.36 1.56 -8.83
N LEU A 132 13.23 2.09 -7.62
CA LEU A 132 12.51 1.40 -6.54
C LEU A 132 11.06 1.12 -6.95
N PHE A 133 10.40 2.08 -7.58
CA PHE A 133 9.04 1.91 -8.05
C PHE A 133 8.92 0.88 -9.19
N PHE A 134 9.89 0.86 -10.10
CA PHE A 134 9.99 -0.12 -11.18
C PHE A 134 10.24 -1.54 -10.68
N VAL A 135 11.01 -1.72 -9.61
CA VAL A 135 11.20 -3.04 -8.99
C VAL A 135 9.96 -3.44 -8.19
N GLN A 136 9.38 -2.48 -7.47
CA GLN A 136 8.31 -2.73 -6.52
C GLN A 136 6.99 -3.11 -7.20
N SER A 137 6.58 -2.38 -8.25
CA SER A 137 5.33 -2.61 -8.98
C SER A 137 5.18 -4.05 -9.54
N PRO A 138 6.14 -4.58 -10.34
CA PRO A 138 6.09 -5.96 -10.80
C PRO A 138 6.34 -6.93 -9.66
N ALA A 139 7.27 -6.69 -8.73
CA ALA A 139 7.53 -7.64 -7.63
C ALA A 139 6.28 -7.88 -6.75
N GLN A 140 5.50 -6.84 -6.47
CA GLN A 140 4.24 -6.95 -5.74
C GLN A 140 3.17 -7.69 -6.55
N LEU A 141 3.12 -7.48 -7.86
CA LEU A 141 2.21 -8.20 -8.76
C LEU A 141 2.60 -9.68 -8.89
N SER A 142 3.88 -9.98 -9.08
CA SER A 142 4.47 -11.32 -9.19
C SER A 142 4.31 -12.11 -7.91
N LEU A 143 4.71 -11.55 -6.76
CA LEU A 143 4.53 -12.20 -5.45
C LEU A 143 3.05 -12.51 -5.18
N ARG A 144 2.15 -11.61 -5.60
CA ARG A 144 0.71 -11.83 -5.48
C ARG A 144 0.20 -12.95 -6.39
N GLN A 145 0.62 -13.01 -7.64
CA GLN A 145 0.23 -14.09 -8.55
C GLN A 145 0.73 -15.42 -8.00
N HIS A 146 1.95 -15.45 -7.47
CA HIS A 146 2.57 -16.63 -6.87
C HIS A 146 1.93 -17.07 -5.54
N LEU A 147 1.40 -16.13 -4.73
CA LEU A 147 0.62 -16.47 -3.52
C LEU A 147 -0.83 -16.86 -3.84
N ALA A 148 -1.42 -16.31 -4.91
CA ALA A 148 -2.79 -16.62 -5.33
C ALA A 148 -2.86 -17.95 -6.11
N PHE A 149 -1.80 -18.27 -6.83
CA PHE A 149 -1.55 -19.55 -7.49
C PHE A 149 -0.18 -20.06 -7.04
N PRO A 150 -0.10 -20.74 -5.89
CA PRO A 150 1.10 -21.49 -5.55
C PRO A 150 1.39 -22.44 -6.72
N PRO A 151 2.64 -22.57 -7.19
CA PRO A 151 2.99 -23.68 -8.07
C PRO A 151 2.48 -24.96 -7.40
N SER A 152 1.74 -25.73 -8.17
CA SER A 152 0.87 -26.85 -7.78
C SER A 152 1.63 -27.96 -7.03
N GLY A 153 2.02 -27.70 -5.79
CA GLY A 153 2.79 -28.62 -4.96
C GLY A 153 2.80 -28.30 -3.45
N SER A 154 2.54 -27.06 -3.04
CA SER A 154 2.62 -26.69 -1.60
C SER A 154 1.34 -26.91 -0.77
N TRP A 155 0.24 -27.33 -1.41
CA TRP A 155 -1.02 -27.62 -0.70
C TRP A 155 -1.00 -28.98 0.03
N ALA A 156 -0.04 -29.85 -0.29
CA ALA A 156 0.05 -31.19 0.27
C ALA A 156 0.69 -31.24 1.68
N LEU A 157 1.45 -30.22 2.09
CA LEU A 157 2.13 -30.22 3.39
C LEU A 157 1.35 -29.48 4.50
N ALA A 158 0.37 -28.63 4.15
CA ALA A 158 -0.43 -27.91 5.13
C ALA A 158 -1.68 -28.68 5.62
N SER A 159 -2.12 -29.70 4.88
CA SER A 159 -3.29 -30.52 5.23
C SER A 159 -2.94 -31.82 5.99
N SER A 160 -1.66 -32.22 6.03
CA SER A 160 -1.23 -33.46 6.70
C SER A 160 -0.78 -33.26 8.15
N CYS A 161 -1.31 -32.24 8.83
CA CYS A 161 -1.19 -32.11 10.28
C CYS A 161 -2.57 -32.39 10.91
N SER A 162 -2.79 -33.67 11.21
CA SER A 162 -3.95 -34.15 11.96
C SER A 162 -4.12 -33.38 13.29
N PRO A 163 -5.35 -33.17 13.78
CA PRO A 163 -5.63 -32.40 15.00
C PRO A 163 -4.83 -32.85 16.24
N ALA A 164 -4.45 -34.14 16.28
CA ALA A 164 -3.65 -34.75 17.34
C ALA A 164 -2.23 -34.13 17.51
N ARG A 165 -1.65 -33.50 16.48
CA ARG A 165 -0.29 -32.93 16.56
C ARG A 165 -0.24 -31.50 17.13
N ARG A 166 -1.37 -30.80 17.25
CA ARG A 166 -1.43 -29.47 17.90
C ARG A 166 -1.34 -29.55 19.43
N PHE A 167 -1.76 -30.68 20.03
CA PHE A 167 -1.66 -30.86 21.48
C PHE A 167 -0.25 -31.22 21.97
N LEU A 168 0.55 -31.94 21.18
CA LEU A 168 1.92 -32.30 21.59
C LEU A 168 2.90 -31.12 21.58
N CYS A 169 2.71 -30.10 20.74
CA CYS A 169 3.55 -28.89 20.79
C CYS A 169 3.20 -27.95 21.96
N GLY A 170 1.99 -28.04 22.53
CA GLY A 170 1.61 -27.30 23.75
C GLY A 170 2.20 -27.89 25.04
N ALA A 171 2.60 -29.16 25.03
CA ALA A 171 3.20 -29.84 26.18
C ALA A 171 4.74 -29.75 26.24
N ALA A 172 5.39 -29.21 25.20
CA ALA A 172 6.84 -29.09 25.14
C ALA A 172 7.41 -27.80 25.78
N THR A 173 6.55 -26.87 26.24
CA THR A 173 6.95 -25.74 27.09
C THR A 173 6.65 -26.00 28.57
N GLY A 174 6.64 -27.27 28.97
CA GLY A 174 6.34 -27.73 30.32
C GLY A 174 7.36 -28.74 30.84
N ARG A 175 8.67 -28.46 30.69
CA ARG A 175 9.72 -29.13 31.48
C ARG A 175 11.08 -28.46 31.33
N SER A 176 11.40 -27.53 32.23
CA SER A 176 12.75 -27.34 32.80
C SER A 176 12.75 -26.15 33.75
N THR A 177 12.19 -26.35 34.94
CA THR A 177 12.70 -25.78 36.20
C THR A 177 12.12 -26.62 37.35
N SER A 178 12.69 -27.81 37.52
CA SER A 178 12.58 -28.52 38.80
C SER A 178 13.64 -27.93 39.72
N SER A 179 13.22 -27.27 40.80
CA SER A 179 13.80 -27.32 42.16
C SER A 179 13.53 -26.01 42.89
N LEU A 180 12.55 -26.00 43.79
CA LEU A 180 12.71 -25.68 45.22
C LEU A 180 11.35 -25.42 45.88
N ALA A 181 11.17 -26.07 47.03
CA ALA A 181 10.24 -25.79 48.13
C ALA A 181 8.73 -26.12 47.96
N ALA A 182 8.31 -27.16 48.70
CA ALA A 182 7.01 -27.24 49.38
C ALA A 182 7.19 -26.72 50.84
N PRO A 183 6.18 -26.73 51.75
CA PRO A 183 4.72 -26.77 51.63
C PRO A 183 4.04 -25.64 52.45
N SER A 184 2.74 -25.34 52.21
CA SER A 184 1.73 -25.12 53.29
C SER A 184 0.38 -24.56 52.80
N SER A 185 -0.67 -25.16 53.37
CA SER A 185 -1.96 -24.59 53.77
C SER A 185 -2.83 -23.75 52.80
N SER A 186 -3.99 -24.34 52.54
CA SER A 186 -5.33 -23.75 52.69
C SER A 186 -5.85 -22.72 51.69
N SER A 187 -7.09 -23.01 51.31
CA SER A 187 -8.19 -22.10 51.00
C SER A 187 -8.40 -21.71 49.53
N GLN A 188 -9.58 -22.14 49.07
CA GLN A 188 -10.44 -21.52 48.06
C GLN A 188 -9.87 -21.64 46.64
N TRP A 189 -10.54 -22.30 45.70
CA TRP A 189 -11.74 -21.79 45.04
C TRP A 189 -12.66 -22.91 44.52
N ALA A 190 -13.96 -22.66 44.70
CA ALA A 190 -15.08 -23.47 44.25
C ALA A 190 -15.24 -23.50 42.72
N PRO A 191 -15.94 -24.51 42.15
CA PRO A 191 -16.53 -24.45 40.82
C PRO A 191 -17.90 -23.73 40.90
N PRO A 192 -18.53 -23.30 39.80
CA PRO A 192 -19.36 -24.27 39.06
C PRO A 192 -19.43 -24.04 37.54
N CYS A 193 -19.62 -25.14 36.81
CA CYS A 193 -20.36 -25.13 35.55
C CYS A 193 -21.86 -24.97 35.83
N TRP A 194 -22.63 -24.58 34.82
CA TRP A 194 -24.11 -24.55 34.72
C TRP A 194 -24.82 -23.29 35.24
N ALA A 195 -25.09 -22.35 34.33
CA ALA A 195 -26.43 -21.87 33.94
C ALA A 195 -26.27 -20.67 32.99
#